data_AF-A0A661TI35-F1
#
_entry.id   AF-A0A661TI35-F1
#
_cell.length_a   1.000
_cell.length_b   1.000
_cell.length_c   1.000
_cell.angle_alpha   90.00
_cell.angle_beta   90.00
_cell.angle_gamma   90.00
#
_symmetry.space_group_name_H-M   'P 1'
#
loop_
_entity.id
_entity.type
_entity.pdbx_description
1 polymer ?
#
loop_
_entity_poly.entity_id
_entity_poly.type
_entity_poly.pdbx_seq_one_letter_code
_entity_poly.pdbx_strand_id
1 'polypeptide(L)'
;MAVEFMDHAAAAYVARDKGWFRAAGLDVQSYESYASGMALAVALARGGIDAAYICLVPAINARVNAGVPIKIVAGTHRQGYGL
;
A
#
# COMPACT_ATOMS: atom_id res chain seq x y z
N MET A 1 -6.99 0.50 4.87
CA MET A 1 -6.00 0.15 3.82
C MET A 1 -5.59 1.41 3.09
N ALA A 2 -4.34 1.52 2.64
CA ALA A 2 -3.87 2.68 1.89
C ALA A 2 -3.12 2.27 0.61
N VAL A 3 -3.09 3.16 -0.38
CA VAL A 3 -2.37 2.95 -1.64
C VAL A 3 -1.60 4.20 -2.04
N GLU A 4 -0.41 3.99 -2.58
CA GLU A 4 0.29 5.02 -3.34
C GLU A 4 -0.39 5.16 -4.71
N PHE A 5 -0.58 6.39 -5.19
CA PHE A 5 -1.24 6.71 -6.44
C PHE A 5 -0.32 6.46 -7.64
N MET A 6 0.01 5.18 -7.82
CA MET A 6 0.86 4.65 -8.87
C MET A 6 0.30 3.30 -9.34
N ASP A 7 0.91 2.77 -10.38
CA ASP A 7 0.47 1.59 -11.09
C ASP A 7 0.55 0.30 -10.26
N HIS A 8 1.50 0.15 -9.34
CA HIS A 8 1.60 -0.99 -8.42
C HIS A 8 0.35 -1.20 -7.55
N ALA A 9 -0.52 -0.19 -7.42
CA ALA A 9 -1.77 -0.28 -6.70
C ALA A 9 -2.96 -0.69 -7.60
N ALA A 10 -2.76 -0.86 -8.91
CA ALA A 10 -3.83 -1.22 -9.85
C ALA A 10 -4.60 -2.48 -9.43
N ALA A 11 -3.91 -3.51 -8.96
CA ALA A 11 -4.54 -4.74 -8.47
C ALA A 11 -5.48 -4.47 -7.29
N ALA A 12 -5.15 -3.52 -6.40
CA ALA A 12 -5.98 -3.12 -5.28
C ALA A 12 -7.26 -2.41 -5.73
N TYR A 13 -7.16 -1.54 -6.73
CA TYR A 13 -8.31 -0.88 -7.34
C TYR A 13 -9.25 -1.87 -8.03
N VAL A 14 -8.70 -2.82 -8.79
CA VAL A 14 -9.49 -3.90 -9.42
C VAL A 14 -10.16 -4.78 -8.37
N ALA A 15 -9.43 -5.19 -7.34
CA ALA A 15 -10.00 -6.01 -6.27
C ALA A 15 -11.14 -5.29 -5.53
N ARG A 16 -11.02 -3.96 -5.35
CA ARG A 16 -12.08 -3.13 -4.79
C ARG A 16 -13.29 -3.05 -5.71
N ASP A 17 -13.11 -2.73 -6.99
CA ASP A 17 -14.18 -2.63 -7.99
C ASP A 17 -14.95 -3.96 -8.13
N LYS A 18 -14.23 -5.07 -8.18
CA LYS A 18 -14.81 -6.41 -8.32
C LYS A 18 -15.36 -7.00 -7.02
N GLY A 19 -15.25 -6.29 -5.90
CA GLY A 19 -15.72 -6.77 -4.59
C GLY A 19 -14.93 -7.97 -4.04
N TRP A 20 -13.72 -8.22 -4.53
CA TRP A 20 -12.92 -9.40 -4.16
C TRP A 20 -12.47 -9.39 -2.70
N PHE A 21 -12.24 -8.21 -2.11
CA PHE A 21 -11.96 -8.12 -0.67
C PHE A 21 -13.11 -8.71 0.15
N ARG A 22 -14.35 -8.31 -0.16
CA ARG A 22 -15.54 -8.81 0.52
C ARG A 22 -15.75 -10.30 0.29
N ALA A 23 -15.54 -10.77 -0.95
CA ALA A 23 -15.61 -12.20 -1.28
C ALA A 23 -14.58 -13.05 -0.51
N ALA A 24 -13.41 -12.46 -0.21
CA ALA A 24 -12.37 -13.08 0.62
C ALA A 24 -12.63 -12.94 2.13
N GLY A 25 -13.77 -12.39 2.55
CA GLY A 25 -14.10 -12.16 3.97
C GLY A 25 -13.37 -10.98 4.61
N LEU A 26 -12.76 -10.10 3.81
CA LEU A 26 -12.07 -8.90 4.29
C LEU A 26 -13.01 -7.70 4.25
N ASP A 27 -13.11 -7.00 5.37
CA ASP A 27 -13.89 -5.78 5.50
C ASP A 27 -12.99 -4.53 5.52
N VAL A 28 -12.80 -3.93 4.34
CA VAL A 28 -11.90 -2.77 4.16
C VAL A 28 -12.65 -1.49 4.56
N GLN A 29 -12.45 -1.05 5.81
CA GLN A 29 -13.10 0.15 6.37
C GLN A 29 -12.71 1.45 5.68
N SER A 30 -11.44 1.56 5.27
CA SER A 30 -10.87 2.75 4.64
C SER A 30 -9.99 2.36 3.46
N TYR A 31 -10.01 3.20 2.43
CA TYR A 31 -9.17 3.10 1.25
C TYR A 31 -8.62 4.49 0.91
N GLU A 32 -7.46 4.80 1.46
CA GLU A 32 -6.82 6.11 1.30
C GLU A 32 -5.81 6.07 0.15
N SER A 33 -5.83 7.09 -0.71
CA SER A 33 -4.87 7.24 -1.80
C SER A 33 -3.91 8.39 -1.50
N TYR A 34 -2.62 8.13 -1.61
CA TYR A 34 -1.55 9.08 -1.34
C TYR A 34 -0.80 9.41 -2.63
N ALA A 35 -0.54 10.69 -2.87
CA ALA A 35 0.08 11.17 -4.11
C ALA A 35 1.52 10.65 -4.34
N SER A 36 2.21 10.20 -3.30
CA SER A 36 3.54 9.60 -3.41
C SER A 36 3.80 8.56 -2.32
N GLY A 37 4.72 7.64 -2.58
CA GLY A 37 5.13 6.65 -1.59
C GLY A 37 5.74 7.27 -0.34
N MET A 38 6.37 8.45 -0.43
CA MET A 38 6.85 9.17 0.76
C MET A 38 5.71 9.72 1.62
N ALA A 39 4.64 10.24 1.00
CA ALA A 39 3.46 10.67 1.75
C ALA A 39 2.81 9.48 2.47
N LEU A 40 2.72 8.32 1.80
CA LEU A 40 2.24 7.09 2.40
C LEU A 40 3.17 6.56 3.51
N ALA A 41 4.49 6.64 3.34
CA ALA A 41 5.45 6.26 4.39
C ALA A 41 5.28 7.11 5.67
N VAL A 42 5.03 8.42 5.53
CA VAL A 42 4.71 9.30 6.66
C VAL A 42 3.39 8.90 7.31
N ALA A 43 2.37 8.54 6.52
CA ALA A 43 1.09 8.07 7.05
C ALA A 43 1.23 6.75 7.81
N LEU A 44 2.01 5.80 7.31
CA LEU A 44 2.31 4.54 8.00
C LEU A 44 2.96 4.79 9.37
N ALA A 45 3.84 5.79 9.49
CA ALA A 45 4.47 6.15 10.75
C ALA A 45 3.50 6.75 11.78
N ARG A 46 2.38 7.36 11.33
CA ARG A 46 1.33 7.88 12.21
C ARG A 46 0.41 6.79 12.77
N GLY A 47 0.43 5.59 12.18
CA GLY A 47 -0.47 4.50 12.52
C GLY A 47 -1.86 4.62 11.86
N GLY A 48 -2.76 3.68 12.17
CA GLY A 48 -4.11 3.63 11.60
C GLY A 48 -4.21 3.00 10.21
N ILE A 49 -3.11 2.48 9.66
CA ILE A 49 -3.07 1.76 8.39
C ILE A 49 -2.58 0.33 8.65
N ASP A 50 -3.45 -0.65 8.44
CA ASP A 50 -3.11 -2.07 8.65
C ASP A 50 -2.39 -2.71 7.46
N ALA A 51 -2.66 -2.21 6.25
CA ALA A 51 -2.11 -2.74 5.00
C ALA A 51 -1.97 -1.64 3.94
N ALA A 52 -0.89 -1.70 3.16
CA ALA A 52 -0.58 -0.72 2.14
C ALA A 52 0.01 -1.31 0.84
N TYR A 53 -0.40 -0.76 -0.30
CA TYR A 53 0.32 -0.88 -1.58
C TYR A 53 1.24 0.32 -1.72
N ILE A 54 2.55 0.09 -1.77
CA ILE A 54 3.59 1.12 -1.73
C ILE A 54 4.82 0.65 -2.51
N CYS A 55 5.55 1.57 -3.13
CA CYS A 55 6.89 1.30 -3.64
C CYS A 55 7.79 0.69 -2.56
N LEU A 56 8.67 -0.23 -2.97
CA LEU A 56 9.59 -0.91 -2.04
C LEU A 56 10.54 0.07 -1.33
N VAL A 57 11.06 1.08 -2.03
CA VAL A 57 12.01 2.04 -1.45
C VAL A 57 11.39 2.87 -0.30
N PRO A 58 10.23 3.54 -0.47
CA PRO A 58 9.53 4.18 0.64
C PRO A 58 9.18 3.23 1.80
N ALA A 59 8.81 1.98 1.52
CA ALA A 59 8.57 1.00 2.57
C ALA A 59 9.84 0.68 3.39
N ILE A 60 10.97 0.47 2.72
CA ILE A 60 12.26 0.27 3.40
C ILE A 60 12.62 1.49 4.23
N ASN A 61 12.44 2.71 3.70
CA ASN A 61 12.69 3.95 4.45
C ASN A 61 11.80 4.06 5.69
N ALA A 62 10.50 3.75 5.58
CA ALA A 62 9.59 3.74 6.72
C ALA A 62 10.06 2.75 7.81
N ARG A 63 10.52 1.56 7.40
CA ARG A 63 10.96 0.52 8.33
C ARG A 63 12.31 0.80 9.00
N VAL A 64 13.29 1.26 8.23
CA VAL A 64 14.69 1.39 8.67
C VAL A 64 14.95 2.75 9.29
N ASN A 65 14.44 3.82 8.67
CA ASN A 65 14.75 5.20 9.11
C ASN A 65 13.72 5.74 10.10
N ALA A 66 12.44 5.39 9.93
CA ALA A 66 11.36 5.85 10.81
C ALA A 66 10.93 4.80 11.87
N GLY A 67 11.54 3.60 11.85
CA GLY A 67 11.27 2.55 12.85
C GLY A 67 9.86 1.97 12.81
N VAL A 68 9.09 2.21 11.74
CA VAL A 68 7.70 1.74 11.64
C VAL A 68 7.70 0.20 11.56
N PRO A 69 6.93 -0.52 12.41
CA PRO A 69 6.96 -1.98 12.50
C PRO A 69 6.18 -2.66 11.35
N ILE A 70 6.58 -2.38 10.11
CA ILE A 70 5.94 -2.96 8.92
C ILE A 70 6.65 -4.24 8.45
N LYS A 71 5.90 -5.10 7.75
CA LYS A 71 6.37 -6.33 7.11
C LYS A 71 6.02 -6.31 5.62
N ILE A 72 7.00 -6.61 4.77
CA ILE A 72 6.76 -6.83 3.34
C ILE A 72 6.21 -8.25 3.15
N VAL A 73 5.02 -8.39 2.57
CA VAL A 73 4.32 -9.68 2.43
C VAL A 73 4.28 -10.20 0.99
N ALA A 74 4.29 -9.31 0.00
CA ALA A 74 4.26 -9.66 -1.41
C ALA A 74 4.87 -8.54 -2.27
N GLY A 75 5.48 -8.93 -3.39
CA GLY A 75 5.85 -7.99 -4.46
C GLY A 75 4.82 -8.09 -5.58
N THR A 76 4.40 -6.94 -6.12
CA THR A 76 3.37 -6.87 -7.18
C THR A 76 3.96 -6.92 -8.60
N HIS A 77 5.24 -6.60 -8.76
CA HIS A 77 5.96 -6.63 -10.04
C HIS A 77 7.47 -6.80 -9.82
N ARG A 78 8.21 -7.07 -10.90
CA ARG A 78 9.68 -7.03 -10.94
C ARG A 78 10.08 -6.02 -12.02
N GLN A 79 11.17 -5.27 -11.81
CA GLN A 79 11.78 -4.34 -12.77
C GLN A 79 11.06 -3.00 -13.00
N GLY A 80 10.12 -2.62 -12.14
CA GLY A 80 9.32 -1.42 -12.38
C GLY A 80 8.33 -1.61 -13.53
N TYR A 81 7.24 -0.86 -13.50
CA TYR A 81 6.51 -0.50 -14.69
C TYR A 81 6.18 0.99 -14.56
N GLY A 82 5.95 1.64 -15.69
CA GLY A 82 5.51 3.02 -15.73
C GLY A 82 4.18 3.07 -16.49
N LEU A 83 3.32 3.99 -16.09
CA LEU A 83 2.13 4.36 -16.85
C LEU A 83 2.48 5.33 -17.97
#